data_AF-X1PDZ7-F1
#
_entry.id   AF-X1PDZ7-F1
#
_cell.length_a   1.000
_cell.length_b   1.000
_cell.length_c   1.000
_cell.angle_alpha   90.00
_cell.angle_beta   90.00
_cell.angle_gamma   90.00
#
_symmetry.space_group_name_H-M   'P 1'
#
loop_
_entity.id
_entity.type
_entity.pdbx_description
1 polymer ?
#
loop_
_entity_poly.entity_id
_entity_poly.type
_entity_poly.pdbx_seq_one_letter_code
_entity_poly.pdbx_strand_id
1 'polypeptide(L)'
;MNKKDEKIYKIFSTRNGFARTRDILAVGIHRRDIRRMRDEGQIIRIKRGFYRLTEIPLVSNQGFIDLTYAVPKGVICLFSALSYYELTTFNPSTISMAICRGSREPKIEYPPVEFYHFSKKQFEAGINEIKINGHKIRIYCPEKTICDCFRYRNKLGLDIAKEGLSEYLKRKDRRGE
;
A
#
# COMPACT_ATOMS: atom_id res chain seq x y z
N MET A 1 2.86 -23.05 22.20
CA MET A 1 2.43 -21.63 22.20
C MET A 1 1.78 -21.32 23.55
N ASN A 2 1.99 -20.16 24.16
CA ASN A 2 1.29 -19.82 25.42
C ASN A 2 -0.16 -19.40 25.10
N LYS A 3 -1.13 -19.64 26.00
CA LYS A 3 -2.56 -19.27 25.85
C LYS A 3 -2.77 -17.80 25.47
N LYS A 4 -1.88 -16.91 25.90
CA LYS A 4 -1.92 -15.49 25.51
C LYS A 4 -1.59 -15.29 24.03
N ASP A 5 -0.57 -15.99 23.53
CA ASP A 5 -0.14 -15.88 22.13
C ASP A 5 -1.26 -16.39 21.22
N GLU A 6 -1.88 -17.53 21.54
CA GLU A 6 -3.03 -18.05 20.78
C GLU A 6 -4.18 -17.03 20.66
N LYS A 7 -4.49 -16.30 21.75
CA LYS A 7 -5.47 -15.23 21.72
C LYS A 7 -5.05 -14.09 20.79
N ILE A 8 -3.77 -13.72 20.79
CA ILE A 8 -3.24 -12.68 19.89
C ILE A 8 -3.34 -13.16 18.43
N TYR A 9 -2.85 -14.36 18.13
CA TYR A 9 -2.92 -14.97 16.80
C TYR A 9 -4.34 -15.00 16.27
N LYS A 10 -5.33 -15.39 17.09
CA LYS A 10 -6.75 -15.39 16.69
C LYS A 10 -7.25 -14.00 16.25
N ILE A 11 -6.79 -12.92 16.87
CA ILE A 11 -7.14 -11.55 16.46
C ILE A 11 -6.58 -11.22 15.07
N PHE A 12 -5.35 -11.63 14.80
CA PHE A 12 -4.72 -11.43 13.50
C PHE A 12 -5.42 -12.28 12.42
N SER A 13 -5.63 -13.58 12.66
CA SER A 13 -6.25 -14.49 11.68
C SER A 13 -7.67 -14.06 11.28
N THR A 14 -8.46 -13.54 12.22
CA THR A 14 -9.82 -13.04 11.94
C THR A 14 -9.85 -11.71 11.16
N ARG A 15 -8.70 -11.08 10.97
CA ARG A 15 -8.56 -9.76 10.32
C ARG A 15 -7.49 -9.78 9.23
N ASN A 16 -7.44 -10.87 8.48
CA ASN A 16 -6.54 -11.07 7.34
C ASN A 16 -5.05 -10.83 7.69
N GLY A 17 -4.65 -11.21 8.90
CA GLY A 17 -3.26 -11.06 9.33
C GLY A 17 -2.87 -9.71 9.88
N PHE A 18 -3.84 -8.82 10.14
CA PHE A 18 -3.58 -7.49 10.69
C PHE A 18 -4.29 -7.25 12.03
N ALA A 19 -3.67 -6.47 12.91
CA ALA A 19 -4.32 -6.05 14.14
C ALA A 19 -3.88 -4.65 14.57
N ARG A 20 -4.80 -3.91 15.22
CA ARG A 20 -4.45 -2.66 15.91
C ARG A 20 -4.19 -2.92 17.37
N THR A 21 -3.32 -2.13 17.99
CA THR A 21 -3.08 -2.18 19.44
C THR A 21 -4.38 -2.12 20.22
N ARG A 22 -5.29 -1.21 19.88
CA ARG A 22 -6.58 -1.07 20.59
C ARG A 22 -7.37 -2.38 20.61
N ASP A 23 -7.31 -3.17 19.53
CA ASP A 23 -8.10 -4.39 19.42
C ASP A 23 -7.45 -5.54 20.20
N ILE A 24 -6.11 -5.55 20.28
CA ILE A 24 -5.35 -6.48 21.12
C ILE A 24 -5.58 -6.16 22.61
N LEU A 25 -5.53 -4.88 22.99
CA LEU A 25 -5.75 -4.45 24.37
C LEU A 25 -7.19 -4.76 24.85
N ALA A 26 -8.18 -4.68 23.95
CA ALA A 26 -9.58 -4.93 24.28
C ALA A 26 -9.86 -6.35 24.79
N VAL A 27 -8.99 -7.32 24.52
CA VAL A 27 -9.13 -8.72 24.99
C VAL A 27 -8.27 -9.04 26.23
N GLY A 28 -7.81 -7.99 26.93
CA GLY A 28 -7.03 -8.13 28.18
C GLY A 28 -5.54 -8.44 27.97
N ILE A 29 -5.01 -8.18 26.78
CA ILE A 29 -3.59 -8.40 26.45
C ILE A 29 -2.83 -7.08 26.65
N HIS A 30 -1.67 -7.12 27.30
CA HIS A 30 -0.96 -5.89 27.65
C HIS A 30 0.04 -5.47 26.57
N ARG A 31 0.41 -4.18 26.56
CA ARG A 31 1.42 -3.64 25.63
C ARG A 31 2.76 -4.36 25.68
N ARG A 32 3.13 -4.90 26.85
CA ARG A 32 4.35 -5.72 27.02
C ARG A 32 4.34 -6.95 26.13
N ASP A 33 3.18 -7.57 25.91
CA ASP A 33 3.05 -8.79 25.12
C ASP A 33 3.20 -8.47 23.62
N ILE A 34 2.62 -7.36 23.16
CA ILE A 34 2.80 -6.86 21.78
C ILE A 34 4.28 -6.53 21.52
N ARG A 35 4.94 -5.88 22.48
CA ARG A 35 6.38 -5.56 22.37
C ARG A 35 7.20 -6.83 22.27
N ARG A 36 6.94 -7.81 23.14
CA ARG A 36 7.61 -9.11 23.12
C ARG A 36 7.45 -9.81 21.77
N MET A 37 6.22 -9.97 21.25
CA MET A 37 6.00 -10.61 19.94
C MET A 37 6.72 -9.91 18.79
N ARG A 38 6.79 -8.57 18.84
CA ARG A 38 7.54 -7.79 17.85
C ARG A 38 9.04 -8.07 17.97
N ASP A 39 9.58 -8.05 19.18
CA ASP A 39 11.01 -8.25 19.44
C ASP A 39 11.42 -9.71 19.12
N GLU A 40 10.50 -10.67 19.26
CA GLU A 40 10.62 -12.07 18.82
C GLU A 40 10.37 -12.27 17.32
N GLY A 41 10.05 -11.22 16.56
CA GLY A 41 9.86 -11.29 15.10
C GLY A 41 8.55 -11.96 14.63
N GLN A 42 7.61 -12.20 15.54
CA GLN A 42 6.30 -12.81 15.21
C GLN A 42 5.32 -11.82 14.57
N ILE A 43 5.53 -10.52 14.81
CA ILE A 43 4.75 -9.45 14.20
C ILE A 43 5.67 -8.34 13.70
N ILE A 44 5.32 -7.76 12.56
CA ILE A 44 5.95 -6.56 12.01
C ILE A 44 5.03 -5.37 12.27
N ARG A 45 5.64 -4.25 12.66
CA ARG A 45 4.93 -2.99 12.86
C ARG A 45 4.90 -2.19 11.56
N ILE A 46 3.72 -2.04 10.97
CA ILE A 46 3.50 -1.29 9.72
C ILE A 46 3.47 0.22 10.01
N LYS A 47 2.76 0.61 11.07
CA LYS A 47 2.78 1.97 11.62
C LYS A 47 2.47 1.92 13.11
N ARG A 48 2.55 3.06 13.80
CA ARG A 48 2.21 3.13 15.24
C ARG A 48 0.82 2.54 15.52
N GLY A 49 0.82 1.48 16.31
CA GLY A 49 -0.38 0.80 16.76
C GLY A 49 -1.05 -0.09 15.71
N PHE A 50 -0.37 -0.44 14.62
CA PHE A 50 -0.86 -1.31 13.56
C PHE A 50 0.22 -2.30 13.11
N TYR A 51 -0.14 -3.58 13.11
CA TYR A 51 0.81 -4.69 12.98
C TYR A 51 0.30 -5.72 11.98
N ARG A 52 1.23 -6.46 11.40
CA ARG A 52 0.99 -7.64 10.57
C ARG A 52 1.68 -8.86 11.18
N LEU A 53 1.05 -10.02 11.07
CA LEU A 53 1.65 -11.31 11.45
C LEU A 53 2.74 -11.73 10.45
N THR A 54 3.88 -12.23 10.91
CA THR A 54 4.99 -12.66 10.03
C THR A 54 4.82 -14.06 9.47
N GLU A 55 4.09 -14.93 10.17
CA GLU A 55 3.80 -16.29 9.73
C GLU A 55 2.94 -16.35 8.47
N ILE A 56 2.17 -15.30 8.18
CA ILE A 56 1.39 -15.23 6.93
C ILE A 56 2.37 -14.98 5.79
N PRO A 57 2.44 -15.91 4.80
CA PRO A 57 3.34 -15.77 3.68
C PRO A 57 3.14 -14.45 2.93
N LEU A 58 4.24 -13.83 2.54
CA LEU A 58 4.18 -12.65 1.70
C LEU A 58 3.72 -13.04 0.30
N VAL A 59 2.92 -12.17 -0.29
CA VAL A 59 2.46 -12.30 -1.67
C VAL A 59 3.00 -11.17 -2.54
N SER A 60 2.92 -11.33 -3.85
CA SER A 60 3.24 -10.25 -4.79
C SER A 60 2.46 -8.99 -4.43
N ASN A 61 3.15 -7.85 -4.37
CA ASN A 61 2.60 -6.56 -3.95
C ASN A 61 2.06 -6.53 -2.51
N GLN A 62 2.59 -7.35 -1.58
CA GLN A 62 2.23 -7.31 -0.16
C GLN A 62 2.30 -5.89 0.42
N GLY A 63 3.27 -5.08 -0.01
CA GLY A 63 3.37 -3.70 0.45
C GLY A 63 2.16 -2.82 0.08
N PHE A 64 1.47 -3.09 -1.04
CA PHE A 64 0.24 -2.38 -1.39
C PHE A 64 -0.90 -2.77 -0.44
N ILE A 65 -0.95 -4.04 -0.05
CA ILE A 65 -1.92 -4.54 0.94
C ILE A 65 -1.67 -3.85 2.29
N ASP A 66 -0.42 -3.90 2.77
CA ASP A 66 -0.01 -3.31 4.06
C ASP A 66 -0.36 -1.82 4.13
N LEU A 67 -0.06 -1.07 3.06
CA LEU A 67 -0.35 0.36 2.99
C LEU A 67 -1.85 0.66 2.83
N THR A 68 -2.61 -0.18 2.13
CA THR A 68 -4.06 0.00 2.00
C THR A 68 -4.76 -0.09 3.36
N TYR A 69 -4.35 -1.01 4.23
CA TYR A 69 -4.88 -1.06 5.60
C TYR A 69 -4.33 0.06 6.49
N ALA A 70 -3.06 0.44 6.32
CA ALA A 70 -2.45 1.51 7.09
C ALA A 70 -3.01 2.90 6.72
N VAL A 71 -3.37 3.10 5.46
CA VAL A 71 -3.85 4.35 4.87
C VAL A 71 -5.10 4.05 4.02
N PRO A 72 -6.28 3.83 4.63
CA PRO A 72 -7.47 3.38 3.90
C PRO A 72 -7.94 4.29 2.77
N LYS A 73 -7.63 5.59 2.86
CA LYS A 73 -7.93 6.56 1.80
C LYS A 73 -6.80 6.68 0.77
N GLY A 74 -5.62 6.13 1.00
CA GLY A 74 -4.49 6.21 0.06
C GLY A 74 -4.79 5.52 -1.27
N VAL A 75 -4.11 5.95 -2.32
CA VAL A 75 -4.23 5.38 -3.67
C VAL A 75 -2.83 5.13 -4.21
N ILE A 76 -2.54 3.91 -4.68
CA ILE A 76 -1.25 3.59 -5.33
C ILE A 76 -1.11 4.41 -6.62
N CYS A 77 0.04 5.05 -6.83
CA CYS A 77 0.25 5.99 -7.92
C CYS A 77 1.64 5.91 -8.55
N LEU A 78 1.86 6.70 -9.61
CA LEU A 78 3.17 6.95 -10.24
C LEU A 78 3.97 5.66 -10.49
N PHE A 79 5.23 5.59 -10.06
CA PHE A 79 6.10 4.42 -10.28
C PHE A 79 5.47 3.09 -9.89
N SER A 80 4.80 3.05 -8.74
CA SER A 80 4.16 1.82 -8.28
C SER A 80 2.98 1.41 -9.16
N ALA A 81 2.23 2.39 -9.68
CA ALA A 81 1.16 2.09 -10.63
C ALA A 81 1.71 1.72 -12.01
N LEU A 82 2.74 2.41 -12.52
CA LEU A 82 3.42 2.04 -13.76
C LEU A 82 3.93 0.61 -13.71
N SER A 83 4.65 0.26 -12.64
CA SER A 83 5.21 -1.08 -12.44
C SER A 83 4.11 -2.14 -12.32
N TYR A 84 3.03 -1.85 -11.57
CA TYR A 84 1.88 -2.76 -11.46
C TYR A 84 1.21 -3.04 -12.81
N TYR A 85 1.10 -2.02 -13.67
CA TYR A 85 0.58 -2.19 -15.03
C TYR A 85 1.66 -2.59 -16.03
N GLU A 86 2.85 -3.00 -15.62
CA GLU A 86 3.91 -3.40 -16.57
C GLU A 86 4.19 -2.33 -17.65
N LEU A 87 3.98 -1.05 -17.32
CA LEU A 87 4.22 0.10 -18.20
C LEU A 87 5.66 0.62 -18.05
N THR A 88 6.46 -0.02 -17.22
CA THR A 88 7.88 0.25 -17.07
C THR A 88 8.57 -1.03 -16.67
N THR A 89 9.83 -1.15 -17.07
CA THR A 89 10.72 -2.22 -16.60
C THR A 89 11.31 -1.93 -15.21
N PHE A 90 11.11 -0.71 -14.70
CA PHE A 90 11.58 -0.30 -13.39
C PHE A 90 10.78 -0.97 -12.26
N ASN A 91 11.49 -1.62 -11.33
CA ASN A 91 10.91 -2.20 -10.12
C ASN A 91 11.18 -1.30 -8.90
N PRO A 92 10.20 -0.49 -8.45
CA PRO A 92 10.42 0.50 -7.40
C PRO A 92 10.60 -0.14 -6.02
N SER A 93 11.70 0.19 -5.33
CA SER A 93 11.95 -0.22 -3.94
C SER A 93 11.10 0.55 -2.91
N THR A 94 10.52 1.68 -3.32
CA THR A 94 9.66 2.54 -2.51
C THR A 94 8.28 2.67 -3.15
N ILE A 95 7.23 2.47 -2.36
CA ILE A 95 5.87 2.52 -2.86
C ILE A 95 5.40 3.97 -2.97
N SER A 96 4.93 4.37 -4.14
CA SER A 96 4.31 5.67 -4.38
C SER A 96 2.83 5.62 -4.02
N MET A 97 2.42 6.43 -3.05
CA MET A 97 1.02 6.52 -2.61
C MET A 97 0.51 7.95 -2.60
N ALA A 98 -0.60 8.20 -3.28
CA ALA A 98 -1.27 9.48 -3.26
C ALA A 98 -2.19 9.61 -2.04
N ILE A 99 -2.20 10.82 -1.47
CA ILE A 99 -3.15 11.27 -0.44
C ILE A 99 -3.73 12.62 -0.86
N CYS A 100 -4.97 12.90 -0.46
CA CYS A 100 -5.60 14.18 -0.74
C CYS A 100 -4.90 15.28 0.05
N ARG A 101 -4.54 16.39 -0.61
CA ARG A 101 -3.92 17.56 0.00
C ARG A 101 -4.74 18.04 1.20
N GLY A 102 -4.06 18.36 2.29
CA GLY A 102 -4.69 18.71 3.57
C GLY A 102 -4.96 17.50 4.47
N SER A 103 -4.81 16.28 3.96
CA SER A 103 -4.83 15.08 4.81
C SER A 103 -3.54 14.96 5.62
N ARG A 104 -3.66 14.46 6.85
CA ARG A 104 -2.50 14.12 7.66
C ARG A 104 -1.73 12.96 7.04
N GLU A 105 -0.47 13.19 6.74
CA GLU A 105 0.44 12.15 6.30
C GLU A 105 0.74 11.18 7.46
N PRO A 106 0.46 9.87 7.31
CA PRO A 106 0.75 8.90 8.36
C PRO A 106 2.22 8.52 8.35
N LYS A 107 2.85 8.46 9.52
CA LYS A 107 4.20 7.90 9.66
C LYS A 107 4.14 6.38 9.53
N ILE A 108 4.55 5.87 8.36
CA ILE A 108 4.71 4.45 8.08
C ILE A 108 6.13 4.02 8.51
N GLU A 109 6.22 2.87 9.16
CA GLU A 109 7.48 2.27 9.57
C GLU A 109 7.96 1.26 8.52
N TYR A 110 7.03 0.51 7.92
CA TYR A 110 7.26 -0.40 6.81
C TYR A 110 5.94 -0.68 6.09
N PRO A 111 5.91 -0.91 4.76
CA PRO A 111 7.03 -0.82 3.81
C PRO A 111 7.49 0.63 3.53
N PRO A 112 8.65 0.83 2.88
CA PRO A 112 9.05 2.15 2.39
C PRO A 112 7.97 2.74 1.48
N VAL A 113 7.55 3.95 1.81
CA VAL A 113 6.49 4.66 1.09
C VAL A 113 6.86 6.12 0.89
N GLU A 114 6.55 6.64 -0.28
CA GLU A 114 6.61 8.04 -0.59
C GLU A 114 5.21 8.57 -0.85
N PHE A 115 4.83 9.61 -0.10
CA PHE A 115 3.51 10.21 -0.21
C PHE A 115 3.49 11.36 -1.21
N TYR A 116 2.44 11.37 -2.04
CA TYR A 116 2.18 12.40 -3.03
C TYR A 116 0.86 13.13 -2.72
N HIS A 117 0.94 14.45 -2.55
CA HIS A 117 -0.21 15.27 -2.15
C HIS A 117 -0.95 15.83 -3.36
N PHE A 118 -2.08 15.21 -3.69
CA PHE A 118 -2.88 15.60 -4.85
C PHE A 118 -4.00 16.58 -4.45
N SER A 119 -4.30 17.56 -5.31
CA SER A 119 -5.51 18.37 -5.11
C SER A 119 -6.75 17.46 -5.16
N LYS A 120 -7.87 17.87 -4.53
CA LYS A 120 -9.09 17.06 -4.47
C LYS A 120 -9.53 16.52 -5.84
N LYS A 121 -9.61 17.41 -6.85
CA LYS A 121 -9.97 17.03 -8.24
C LYS A 121 -9.00 16.02 -8.84
N GLN A 122 -7.69 16.19 -8.62
CA GLN A 122 -6.69 15.23 -9.10
C GLN A 122 -6.75 13.90 -8.36
N PHE A 123 -7.09 13.92 -7.08
CA PHE A 123 -7.12 12.74 -6.22
C PHE A 123 -8.31 11.83 -6.51
N GLU A 124 -9.47 12.40 -6.84
CA GLU A 124 -10.71 11.65 -7.05
C GLU A 124 -10.82 11.05 -8.46
N ALA A 125 -10.12 11.61 -9.44
CA ALA A 125 -10.18 11.12 -10.82
C ALA A 125 -9.44 9.78 -10.99
N GLY A 126 -9.95 8.92 -11.89
CA GLY A 126 -9.24 7.76 -12.42
C GLY A 126 -8.77 6.75 -11.36
N ILE A 127 -9.55 6.51 -10.31
CA ILE A 127 -9.26 5.48 -9.31
C ILE A 127 -9.90 4.16 -9.74
N ASN A 128 -9.10 3.12 -9.85
CA ASN A 128 -9.54 1.74 -10.01
C ASN A 128 -9.48 1.00 -8.67
N GLU A 129 -10.39 0.05 -8.47
CA GLU A 129 -10.30 -0.94 -7.40
C GLU A 129 -9.86 -2.28 -7.98
N ILE A 130 -8.66 -2.71 -7.61
CA ILE A 130 -8.11 -4.02 -7.98
C ILE A 130 -8.21 -4.98 -6.78
N LYS A 131 -8.20 -6.28 -7.05
CA LYS A 131 -8.11 -7.32 -6.01
C LYS A 131 -6.75 -8.01 -6.09
N ILE A 132 -5.98 -7.97 -5.01
CA ILE A 132 -4.74 -8.75 -4.86
C ILE A 132 -4.94 -9.70 -3.68
N ASN A 133 -4.94 -11.00 -3.93
CA ASN A 133 -5.19 -12.05 -2.92
C ASN A 133 -6.42 -11.76 -2.05
N GLY A 134 -7.52 -11.36 -2.68
CA GLY A 134 -8.79 -11.03 -2.00
C GLY A 134 -8.83 -9.66 -1.34
N HIS A 135 -7.72 -8.94 -1.26
CA HIS A 135 -7.67 -7.57 -0.72
C HIS A 135 -8.01 -6.56 -1.79
N LYS A 136 -8.99 -5.68 -1.51
CA LYS A 136 -9.31 -4.54 -2.35
C LYS A 136 -8.27 -3.45 -2.18
N ILE A 137 -7.66 -3.02 -3.28
CA ILE A 137 -6.62 -1.99 -3.30
C ILE A 137 -7.05 -0.90 -4.27
N ARG A 138 -6.85 0.35 -3.85
CA ARG A 138 -7.09 1.53 -4.69
C ARG A 138 -5.80 1.90 -5.41
N ILE A 139 -5.87 2.00 -6.72
CA ILE A 139 -4.75 2.34 -7.60
C ILE A 139 -5.27 3.26 -8.69
N TYR A 140 -4.47 4.21 -9.17
CA TYR A 140 -4.90 5.01 -10.32
C TYR A 140 -4.87 4.21 -11.61
N CYS A 141 -5.83 4.42 -12.51
CA CYS A 141 -5.88 3.76 -13.81
C CYS A 141 -4.63 4.08 -14.67
N PRO A 142 -4.35 3.28 -15.72
CA PRO A 142 -3.22 3.51 -16.61
C PRO A 142 -3.16 4.93 -17.20
N GLU A 143 -4.29 5.46 -17.69
CA GLU A 143 -4.39 6.78 -18.34
C GLU A 143 -3.97 7.88 -17.37
N LYS A 144 -4.56 7.86 -16.18
CA LYS A 144 -4.24 8.80 -15.11
C LYS A 144 -2.79 8.68 -14.68
N THR A 145 -2.30 7.45 -14.54
CA THR A 145 -0.91 7.19 -14.14
C THR A 145 0.06 7.84 -15.11
N ILE A 146 -0.15 7.70 -16.43
CA ILE A 146 0.68 8.33 -17.45
C ILE A 146 0.60 9.86 -17.37
N CYS A 147 -0.61 10.42 -17.32
CA CYS A 147 -0.80 11.87 -17.18
C CYS A 147 -0.09 12.44 -15.94
N ASP A 148 -0.20 11.74 -14.81
CA ASP A 148 0.45 12.14 -13.57
C ASP A 148 1.98 11.97 -13.66
N CYS A 149 2.50 10.98 -14.39
CA CYS A 149 3.94 10.87 -14.63
C CYS A 149 4.49 12.05 -15.44
N PHE A 150 3.79 12.52 -16.47
CA PHE A 150 4.17 13.75 -17.19
C PHE A 150 4.10 15.00 -16.30
N ARG A 151 3.11 15.07 -15.40
CA ARG A 151 3.00 16.17 -14.44
C ARG A 151 4.18 16.17 -13.46
N TYR A 152 4.60 14.99 -13.00
CA TYR A 152 5.71 14.79 -12.06
C TYR A 152 7.05 14.50 -12.75
N ARG A 153 7.19 14.75 -14.06
CA ARG A 153 8.41 14.46 -14.85
C ARG A 153 9.69 15.07 -14.29
N ASN A 154 9.62 16.20 -13.60
CA ASN A 154 10.79 16.84 -12.98
C ASN A 154 11.31 16.03 -11.78
N LYS A 155 10.46 15.21 -11.17
CA LYS A 155 10.80 14.34 -10.04
C LYS A 155 11.06 12.90 -10.49
N LEU A 156 10.28 12.40 -11.45
CA LEU A 156 10.35 11.02 -11.94
C LEU A 156 11.37 10.85 -13.06
N GLY A 157 11.70 11.91 -13.79
CA GLY A 157 12.42 11.84 -15.06
C GLY A 157 11.47 11.80 -16.26
N LEU A 158 11.82 12.52 -17.32
CA LEU A 158 11.02 12.55 -18.55
C LEU A 158 11.02 11.20 -19.29
N ASP A 159 12.13 10.47 -19.22
CA ASP A 159 12.27 9.21 -19.95
C ASP A 159 11.34 8.12 -19.43
N ILE A 160 11.09 8.07 -18.12
CA ILE A 160 10.11 7.16 -17.51
C ILE A 160 8.68 7.50 -17.97
N ALA A 161 8.34 8.79 -18.06
CA ALA A 161 7.03 9.19 -18.57
C ALA A 161 6.85 8.82 -20.06
N LYS A 162 7.92 8.93 -20.86
CA LYS A 162 7.94 8.51 -22.26
C LYS A 162 7.86 7.00 -22.42
N GLU A 163 8.61 6.24 -21.62
CA GLU A 163 8.54 4.76 -21.57
C GLU A 163 7.11 4.33 -21.25
N GLY A 164 6.54 4.86 -20.16
CA GLY A 164 5.17 4.57 -19.74
C GLY A 164 4.13 4.83 -20.81
N LEU A 165 4.25 5.95 -21.52
CA LEU A 165 3.38 6.26 -22.66
C LEU A 165 3.60 5.28 -23.83
N SER A 166 4.85 4.99 -24.17
CA SER A 166 5.19 4.08 -25.26
C SER A 166 4.62 2.68 -25.03
N GLU A 167 4.83 2.11 -23.83
CA GLU A 167 4.29 0.81 -23.46
C GLU A 167 2.77 0.79 -23.42
N TYR A 168 2.16 1.86 -22.91
CA TYR A 168 0.70 1.99 -22.93
C TYR A 168 0.15 2.03 -24.36
N LEU A 169 0.81 2.72 -25.27
CA LEU A 169 0.41 2.75 -26.68
C LEU A 169 0.57 1.37 -27.35
N LYS A 170 1.53 0.53 -26.95
CA LYS A 170 1.67 -0.82 -27.53
C LYS A 170 0.53 -1.77 -27.15
N ARG A 171 -0.23 -1.47 -26.09
CA ARG A 171 -1.36 -2.28 -25.65
C ARG A 171 -2.47 -2.33 -26.71
N LYS A 172 -3.02 -3.53 -26.92
CA LYS A 172 -4.10 -3.80 -27.91
C LYS A 172 -5.49 -3.52 -27.34
N ASP A 173 -5.62 -3.45 -26.02
CA ASP A 173 -6.84 -3.25 -25.23
C ASP A 173 -7.09 -1.77 -24.88
N ARG A 174 -6.88 -0.87 -25.85
CA ARG A 174 -7.21 0.57 -25.70
C ARG A 174 -8.73 0.78 -25.73
N ARG A 175 -9.47 0.27 -24.75
CA ARG A 175 -10.88 0.64 -24.56
C ARG A 175 -10.95 1.66 -23.42
N GLY A 176 -10.92 2.94 -23.81
CA GLY A 176 -11.60 3.98 -23.04
C GLY A 176 -13.09 3.82 -23.30
N GLU A 177 -13.83 3.46 -22.25
CA GLU A 177 -15.26 3.77 -22.15
C GLU A 177 -15.43 5.20 -21.64
#